data_AF-A0A7W6WG78-F1
#
_entry.id   AF-A0A7W6WG78-F1
#
_cell.length_a   1.000
_cell.length_b   1.000
_cell.length_c   1.000
_cell.angle_alpha   90.00
_cell.angle_beta   90.00
_cell.angle_gamma   90.00
#
_symmetry.space_group_name_H-M   'P 1'
#
loop_
_entity.id
_entity.type
_entity.pdbx_description
1 polymer ?
#
loop_
_entity_poly.entity_id
_entity_poly.type
_entity_poly.pdbx_seq_one_letter_code
_entity_poly.pdbx_strand_id
1 'polypeptide(L)'
;MNILALNWLSNNIGDDVQTVAVMQHLPRVDAFVDRDHLNTYDGPQAILVTNGWFLEELDNWPPSEAIKPIFFGFHVQKRAKPTIARHAAYLKKHEPIGCRDSGTVAFIRSLGVEAYLSLCSTLTFDAPSERKPDSIYLVEADLSDLTPNFRKSHGLKLKTVSHRVAETPTEVRLRFAREIIETYGRKAALIVTKRIHCAMPCVAMGIPTVFIGPKTNRTAIVEEIGLKRHSKWHPISHPFASRVAEIPPALDIDGIKTQIRQDLRNRIAAALA
;
A
#
# COMPACT_ATOMS: atom_id res chain seq x y z
N MET A 1 -3.05 25.81 8.92
CA MET A 1 -2.04 24.81 8.51
C MET A 1 -2.51 24.13 7.24
N ASN A 2 -1.59 23.86 6.30
CA ASN A 2 -1.91 23.18 5.05
C ASN A 2 -1.93 21.65 5.22
N ILE A 3 -2.56 20.95 4.30
CA ILE A 3 -2.63 19.49 4.25
C ILE A 3 -2.04 19.03 2.91
N LEU A 4 -0.92 18.33 2.97
CA LEU A 4 -0.21 17.79 1.82
C LEU A 4 -0.59 16.33 1.56
N ALA A 5 -0.53 15.93 0.30
CA ALA A 5 -0.60 14.53 -0.11
C ALA A 5 0.63 14.16 -0.98
N LEU A 6 1.05 12.90 -0.93
CA LEU A 6 2.20 12.42 -1.71
C LEU A 6 1.85 12.31 -3.20
N ASN A 7 2.71 12.86 -4.05
CA ASN A 7 2.81 12.55 -5.47
C ASN A 7 3.90 11.47 -5.69
N TRP A 8 3.80 10.76 -6.81
CA TRP A 8 4.74 9.69 -7.16
C TRP A 8 5.14 9.79 -8.64
N LEU A 9 6.40 10.13 -8.89
CA LEU A 9 7.00 10.10 -10.22
C LEU A 9 7.42 8.67 -10.61
N SER A 10 6.46 7.74 -10.64
CA SER A 10 6.68 6.32 -10.97
C SER A 10 5.73 5.87 -12.09
N ASN A 11 5.99 4.75 -12.77
CA ASN A 11 5.02 4.18 -13.72
C ASN A 11 3.98 3.24 -13.07
N ASN A 12 3.87 3.21 -11.74
CA ASN A 12 3.15 2.16 -11.00
C ASN A 12 1.94 2.75 -10.25
N ILE A 13 0.73 2.44 -10.71
CA ILE A 13 -0.53 2.96 -10.13
C ILE A 13 -0.74 2.54 -8.67
N GLY A 14 -0.08 1.47 -8.22
CA GLY A 14 -0.07 1.06 -6.83
C GLY A 14 0.57 2.09 -5.90
N ASP A 15 1.32 3.07 -6.41
CA ASP A 15 1.84 4.18 -5.62
C ASP A 15 0.75 5.25 -5.42
N ASP A 16 0.04 5.64 -6.50
CA ASP A 16 -1.13 6.51 -6.46
C ASP A 16 -2.27 5.97 -5.58
N VAL A 17 -2.48 4.64 -5.54
CA VAL A 17 -3.45 3.99 -4.65
C VAL A 17 -3.14 4.25 -3.16
N GLN A 18 -1.86 4.40 -2.77
CA GLN A 18 -1.52 4.80 -1.39
C GLN A 18 -1.97 6.24 -1.10
N THR A 19 -1.80 7.14 -2.06
CA THR A 19 -2.25 8.53 -1.93
C THR A 19 -3.78 8.58 -1.81
N VAL A 20 -4.52 7.89 -2.68
CA VAL A 20 -5.99 7.78 -2.58
C VAL A 20 -6.42 7.19 -1.23
N ALA A 21 -5.71 6.19 -0.72
CA ALA A 21 -6.00 5.56 0.57
C ALA A 21 -5.76 6.48 1.78
N VAL A 22 -4.85 7.44 1.68
CA VAL A 22 -4.68 8.52 2.67
C VAL A 22 -5.77 9.58 2.52
N MET A 23 -6.05 10.02 1.28
CA MET A 23 -6.96 11.13 0.99
C MET A 23 -8.37 10.93 1.55
N GLN A 24 -8.90 9.70 1.60
CA GLN A 24 -10.21 9.40 2.18
C GLN A 24 -10.32 9.65 3.71
N HIS A 25 -9.19 9.93 4.38
CA HIS A 25 -9.13 10.27 5.81
C HIS A 25 -8.78 11.75 6.07
N LEU A 26 -8.43 12.51 5.02
CA LEU A 26 -8.12 13.93 5.12
C LEU A 26 -9.39 14.76 4.84
N PRO A 27 -9.61 15.90 5.54
CA PRO A 27 -10.76 16.76 5.26
C PRO A 27 -10.63 17.51 3.93
N ARG A 28 -9.40 17.74 3.47
CA ARG A 28 -9.04 18.32 2.17
C ARG A 28 -7.57 18.00 1.84
N VAL A 29 -7.14 18.31 0.62
CA VAL A 29 -5.72 18.35 0.21
C VAL A 29 -5.49 19.72 -0.41
N ASP A 30 -4.50 20.47 0.10
CA ASP A 30 -4.16 21.81 -0.39
C ASP A 30 -3.10 21.76 -1.50
N ALA A 31 -2.18 20.79 -1.43
CA ALA A 31 -1.13 20.59 -2.44
C ALA A 31 -0.66 19.14 -2.48
N PHE A 32 -0.12 18.74 -3.63
CA PHE A 32 0.63 17.49 -3.79
C PHE A 32 2.13 17.79 -3.79
N VAL A 33 2.91 16.99 -3.06
CA VAL A 33 4.38 17.11 -2.97
C VAL A 33 5.03 15.80 -3.41
N ASP A 34 6.12 15.89 -4.17
CA ASP A 34 6.86 14.70 -4.57
C ASP A 34 7.51 14.04 -3.34
N ARG A 35 7.22 12.74 -3.18
CA ARG A 35 7.68 11.91 -2.08
C ARG A 35 9.20 11.86 -1.94
N ASP A 36 9.93 12.00 -3.04
CA ASP A 36 11.39 11.97 -3.07
C ASP A 36 12.06 13.37 -3.13
N HIS A 37 11.28 14.46 -2.99
CA HIS A 37 11.77 15.85 -2.92
C HIS A 37 11.15 16.62 -1.73
N LEU A 38 10.91 15.93 -0.61
CA LEU A 38 10.26 16.55 0.56
C LEU A 38 11.16 17.55 1.32
N ASN A 39 12.48 17.46 1.14
CA ASN A 39 13.46 18.42 1.67
C ASN A 39 13.32 19.82 1.05
N THR A 40 12.89 19.92 -0.22
CA THR A 40 12.79 21.19 -0.96
C THR A 40 11.45 21.91 -0.78
N TYR A 41 10.58 21.45 0.13
CA TYR A 41 9.31 22.12 0.40
C TYR A 41 9.53 23.44 1.17
N ASP A 42 9.20 24.56 0.51
CA ASP A 42 9.35 25.94 0.99
C ASP A 42 8.00 26.63 1.30
N GLY A 43 6.90 25.89 1.15
CA GLY A 43 5.55 26.40 1.38
C GLY A 43 5.17 26.62 2.85
N PRO A 44 3.93 27.06 3.12
CA PRO A 44 3.43 27.28 4.48
C PRO A 44 3.47 26.00 5.33
N GLN A 45 3.55 26.17 6.66
CA GLN A 45 3.46 25.07 7.62
C GLN A 45 2.31 24.10 7.30
N ALA A 46 2.63 22.82 7.17
CA ALA A 46 1.72 21.80 6.64
C ALA A 46 1.88 20.42 7.30
N ILE A 47 0.82 19.61 7.29
CA ILE A 47 0.91 18.17 7.66
C ILE A 47 1.00 17.28 6.43
N LEU A 48 1.67 16.14 6.59
CA LEU A 48 1.79 15.10 5.56
C LEU A 48 1.76 13.71 6.18
N VAL A 49 0.85 12.84 5.76
CA VAL A 49 0.85 11.42 6.15
C VAL A 49 1.87 10.66 5.29
N THR A 50 2.91 10.09 5.91
CA THR A 50 4.05 9.48 5.21
C THR A 50 3.83 8.01 4.83
N ASN A 51 2.67 7.70 4.24
CA ASN A 51 2.31 6.34 3.85
C ASN A 51 2.94 5.93 2.51
N GLY A 52 4.03 5.14 2.58
CA GLY A 52 4.57 4.41 1.44
C GLY A 52 6.09 4.27 1.39
N TRP A 53 6.68 4.53 0.22
CA TRP A 53 8.04 4.24 -0.28
C TRP A 53 9.01 3.70 0.80
N PHE A 54 9.94 4.46 1.36
CA PHE A 54 10.43 5.83 1.05
C PHE A 54 11.84 5.81 0.40
N LEU A 55 12.40 7.00 0.13
CA LEU A 55 13.81 7.22 -0.24
C LEU A 55 14.22 6.52 -1.55
N GLU A 56 13.70 7.00 -2.68
CA GLU A 56 14.30 6.68 -3.98
C GLU A 56 15.55 7.56 -4.18
N GLU A 57 15.40 8.88 -4.05
CA GLU A 57 16.51 9.82 -3.92
C GLU A 57 17.00 9.87 -2.47
N LEU A 58 18.27 9.51 -2.24
CA LEU A 58 18.82 9.35 -0.88
C LEU A 58 19.28 10.66 -0.25
N ASP A 59 19.65 11.66 -1.04
CA ASP A 59 20.17 12.93 -0.54
C ASP A 59 19.07 13.95 -0.22
N ASN A 60 17.83 13.68 -0.66
CA ASN A 60 16.65 14.51 -0.44
C ASN A 60 15.93 14.25 0.91
N TRP A 61 16.67 13.84 1.93
CA TRP A 61 16.14 13.50 3.25
C TRP A 61 16.98 14.12 4.37
N PRO A 62 16.36 14.67 5.44
CA PRO A 62 14.94 14.57 5.80
C PRO A 62 14.00 15.55 5.06
N PRO A 63 12.66 15.37 5.18
CA PRO A 63 11.68 16.38 4.79
C PRO A 63 11.95 17.75 5.44
N SER A 64 11.49 18.81 4.77
CA SER A 64 11.55 20.19 5.24
C SER A 64 10.91 20.36 6.63
N GLU A 65 11.47 21.25 7.44
CA GLU A 65 10.94 21.68 8.75
C GLU A 65 9.58 22.41 8.65
N ALA A 66 9.15 22.78 7.44
CA ALA A 66 7.79 23.26 7.17
C ALA A 66 6.75 22.11 7.07
N ILE A 67 7.20 20.85 7.04
CA ILE A 67 6.34 19.66 7.04
C ILE A 67 6.34 19.05 8.46
N LYS A 68 5.16 18.94 9.06
CA LYS A 68 4.85 18.15 10.26
C LYS A 68 4.44 16.73 9.81
N PRO A 69 5.36 15.76 9.72
CA PRO A 69 5.03 14.41 9.24
C PRO A 69 4.16 13.67 10.24
N ILE A 70 3.16 12.95 9.72
CA ILE A 70 2.42 11.92 10.44
C ILE A 70 2.96 10.58 9.94
N PHE A 71 3.86 9.98 10.72
CA PHE A 71 4.43 8.68 10.39
C PHE A 71 3.39 7.57 10.52
N PHE A 72 2.95 7.07 9.36
CA PHE A 72 1.97 6.01 9.22
C PHE A 72 2.21 5.28 7.90
N GLY A 73 2.38 3.96 7.92
CA GLY A 73 2.68 3.17 6.73
C GLY A 73 4.04 3.46 6.10
N PHE A 74 4.98 3.93 6.91
CA PHE A 74 6.34 4.21 6.49
C PHE A 74 7.14 2.92 6.30
N HIS A 75 7.85 2.78 5.17
CA HIS A 75 8.76 1.65 4.91
C HIS A 75 10.19 2.13 4.61
N VAL A 76 11.18 1.40 5.10
CA VAL A 76 12.60 1.65 4.78
C VAL A 76 13.19 0.47 4.02
N GLN A 77 13.43 0.68 2.74
CA GLN A 77 14.15 -0.27 1.89
C GLN A 77 15.62 -0.43 2.32
N LYS A 78 16.24 -1.58 2.02
CA LYS A 78 17.61 -1.92 2.46
C LYS A 78 18.64 -0.82 2.12
N ARG A 79 18.58 -0.24 0.91
CA ARG A 79 19.51 0.81 0.46
C ARG A 79 19.34 2.16 1.16
N ALA A 80 18.15 2.41 1.72
CA ALA A 80 17.81 3.66 2.40
C ALA A 80 18.20 3.66 3.90
N LYS A 81 18.54 2.50 4.46
CA LYS A 81 18.90 2.37 5.88
C LYS A 81 20.07 3.28 6.32
N PRO A 82 21.19 3.42 5.59
CA PRO A 82 22.27 4.32 5.99
C PRO A 82 21.83 5.79 6.07
N THR A 83 21.05 6.26 5.10
CA THR A 83 20.46 7.61 5.10
C THR A 83 19.54 7.82 6.31
N ILE A 84 18.65 6.86 6.60
CA ILE A 84 17.78 6.96 7.78
C ILE A 84 18.58 6.96 9.09
N ALA A 85 19.59 6.09 9.22
CA ALA A 85 20.42 6.02 10.41
C ALA A 85 21.17 7.34 10.68
N ARG A 86 21.71 7.97 9.63
CA ARG A 86 22.35 9.30 9.71
C ARG A 86 21.39 10.40 10.20
N HIS A 87 20.09 10.24 9.96
CA HIS A 87 19.05 11.21 10.34
C HIS A 87 18.11 10.69 11.44
N ALA A 88 18.59 9.78 12.31
CA ALA A 88 17.80 9.22 13.41
C ALA A 88 17.21 10.30 14.35
N ALA A 89 17.93 11.40 14.58
CA ALA A 89 17.45 12.56 15.34
C ALA A 89 16.19 13.21 14.74
N TYR A 90 16.04 13.26 13.42
CA TYR A 90 14.82 13.75 12.77
C TYR A 90 13.63 12.82 13.08
N LEU A 91 13.83 11.50 13.00
CA LEU A 91 12.78 10.55 13.38
C LEU A 91 12.45 10.63 14.88
N LYS A 92 13.45 10.83 15.75
CA LYS A 92 13.23 10.99 17.20
C LYS A 92 12.31 12.18 17.53
N LYS A 93 12.45 13.30 16.80
CA LYS A 93 11.58 14.49 16.91
C LYS A 93 10.11 14.22 16.54
N HIS A 94 9.83 13.16 15.79
CA HIS A 94 8.50 12.84 15.23
C HIS A 94 7.97 11.48 15.70
N GLU A 95 8.48 10.96 16.82
CA GLU A 95 8.07 9.67 17.37
C GLU A 95 6.65 9.72 18.00
N PRO A 96 5.89 8.61 18.02
CA PRO A 96 6.27 7.28 17.54
C PRO A 96 6.03 7.08 16.04
N ILE A 97 6.98 6.42 15.37
CA ILE A 97 7.00 6.18 13.93
C ILE A 97 6.09 5.00 13.55
N GLY A 98 5.01 5.27 12.80
CA GLY A 98 4.13 4.24 12.25
C GLY A 98 4.73 3.58 11.01
N CYS A 99 5.19 2.34 11.19
CA CYS A 99 5.84 1.56 10.15
C CYS A 99 4.86 0.61 9.45
N ARG A 100 5.05 0.43 8.14
CA ARG A 100 4.25 -0.49 7.32
C ARG A 100 4.49 -1.97 7.66
N ASP A 101 5.72 -2.30 8.05
CA ASP A 101 6.17 -3.67 8.28
C ASP A 101 7.12 -3.79 9.47
N SER A 102 7.13 -4.97 10.09
CA SER A 102 7.94 -5.35 11.25
C SER A 102 9.45 -5.20 11.01
N GLY A 103 9.90 -5.44 9.77
CA GLY A 103 11.29 -5.23 9.36
C GLY A 103 11.72 -3.75 9.39
N THR A 104 10.78 -2.83 9.15
CA THR A 104 10.97 -1.39 9.35
C THR A 104 10.87 -1.03 10.84
N VAL A 105 9.89 -1.55 11.59
CA VAL A 105 9.80 -1.34 13.06
C VAL A 105 11.10 -1.70 13.77
N ALA A 106 11.61 -2.91 13.55
CA ALA A 106 12.85 -3.39 14.18
C ALA A 106 14.05 -2.50 13.81
N PHE A 107 14.10 -2.01 12.57
CA PHE A 107 15.15 -1.09 12.14
C PHE A 107 15.05 0.27 12.81
N ILE A 108 13.89 0.91 12.87
CA ILE A 108 13.74 2.22 13.52
C ILE A 108 14.02 2.12 15.02
N ARG A 109 13.53 1.07 15.70
CA ARG A 109 13.84 0.82 17.12
C ARG A 109 15.33 0.61 17.38
N SER A 110 16.07 -0.01 16.45
CA SER A 110 17.53 -0.16 16.58
C SER A 110 18.31 1.16 16.55
N LEU A 111 17.65 2.28 16.19
CA LEU A 111 18.19 3.63 16.22
C LEU A 111 17.80 4.41 17.51
N GLY A 112 17.14 3.78 18.48
CA GLY A 112 16.68 4.44 19.71
C GLY A 112 15.41 5.29 19.55
N VAL A 113 14.67 5.11 18.45
CA VAL A 113 13.44 5.84 18.11
C VAL A 113 12.22 4.96 18.35
N GLU A 114 11.19 5.50 19.00
CA GLU A 114 9.93 4.76 19.20
C GLU A 114 9.22 4.51 17.87
N ALA A 115 8.82 3.27 17.65
CA ALA A 115 8.14 2.84 16.43
C ALA A 115 7.17 1.71 16.69
N TYR A 116 6.13 1.61 15.87
CA TYR A 116 5.07 0.59 15.98
C TYR A 116 4.61 0.15 14.60
N LEU A 117 3.93 -1.01 14.53
CA LEU A 117 3.37 -1.52 13.28
C LEU A 117 2.02 -0.83 13.03
N SER A 118 1.98 0.15 12.12
CA SER A 118 0.75 0.82 11.68
C SER A 118 0.09 0.10 10.49
N LEU A 119 0.78 -0.85 9.87
CA LEU A 119 0.45 -1.42 8.55
C LEU A 119 0.29 -0.28 7.52
N CYS A 120 -0.52 -0.46 6.47
CA CYS A 120 -0.69 0.50 5.37
C CYS A 120 -2.12 1.07 5.33
N SER A 121 -2.28 2.37 5.05
CA SER A 121 -3.59 3.00 4.81
C SER A 121 -4.39 2.32 3.71
N THR A 122 -3.74 1.65 2.74
CA THR A 122 -4.43 0.86 1.71
C THR A 122 -5.29 -0.29 2.27
N LEU A 123 -5.18 -0.63 3.56
CA LEU A 123 -6.07 -1.59 4.24
C LEU A 123 -7.38 -0.96 4.75
N THR A 124 -7.70 0.30 4.40
CA THR A 124 -8.88 1.01 4.92
C THR A 124 -9.97 1.30 3.89
N PHE A 125 -9.92 0.74 2.67
CA PHE A 125 -11.02 0.88 1.70
C PHE A 125 -12.26 0.09 2.11
N ASP A 126 -13.45 0.61 1.80
CA ASP A 126 -14.72 -0.13 1.91
C ASP A 126 -15.16 -0.67 0.56
N ALA A 127 -15.82 -1.83 0.59
CA ALA A 127 -16.50 -2.35 -0.59
C ALA A 127 -17.74 -1.47 -0.89
N PRO A 128 -18.01 -1.14 -2.17
CA PRO A 128 -19.27 -0.54 -2.56
C PRO A 128 -20.45 -1.44 -2.20
N SER A 129 -21.51 -0.87 -1.62
CA SER A 129 -22.72 -1.60 -1.18
C SER A 129 -23.39 -2.41 -2.30
N GLU A 130 -23.38 -1.89 -3.52
CA GLU A 130 -23.94 -2.55 -4.72
C GLU A 130 -22.99 -3.54 -5.41
N ARG A 131 -22.11 -4.21 -4.65
CA ARG A 131 -21.15 -5.18 -5.19
C ARG A 131 -21.87 -6.30 -5.96
N LYS A 132 -21.51 -6.48 -7.23
CA LYS A 132 -22.05 -7.50 -8.16
C LYS A 132 -20.87 -8.21 -8.84
N PRO A 133 -20.22 -9.17 -8.15
CA PRO A 133 -19.01 -9.82 -8.63
C PRO A 133 -19.30 -10.68 -9.87
N ASP A 134 -18.54 -10.49 -10.93
CA ASP A 134 -18.70 -11.24 -12.19
C ASP A 134 -17.36 -11.62 -12.86
N SER A 135 -16.24 -11.22 -12.26
CA SER A 135 -14.93 -11.24 -12.90
C SER A 135 -13.81 -11.72 -11.96
N ILE A 136 -12.89 -12.52 -12.49
CA ILE A 136 -11.55 -12.78 -11.93
C ILE A 136 -10.59 -11.78 -12.57
N TYR A 137 -9.82 -11.07 -11.75
CA TYR A 137 -8.80 -10.13 -12.22
C TYR A 137 -7.39 -10.69 -11.98
N LEU A 138 -6.62 -10.82 -13.06
CA LEU A 138 -5.19 -11.13 -13.06
C LEU A 138 -4.41 -9.82 -13.18
N VAL A 139 -3.94 -9.30 -12.05
CA VAL A 139 -3.29 -7.98 -11.98
C VAL A 139 -1.78 -8.16 -11.88
N GLU A 140 -1.09 -7.90 -13.00
CA GLU A 140 0.32 -8.28 -13.20
C GLU A 140 0.57 -9.80 -13.00
N ALA A 141 -0.48 -10.60 -13.23
CA ALA A 141 -0.54 -12.05 -13.08
C ALA A 141 -0.87 -12.72 -14.41
N ASP A 142 -0.54 -14.00 -14.54
CA ASP A 142 -0.51 -14.71 -15.81
C ASP A 142 -1.56 -15.84 -15.85
N LEU A 143 -2.05 -16.22 -17.03
CA LEU A 143 -3.03 -17.33 -17.15
C LEU A 143 -2.48 -18.66 -16.60
N SER A 144 -1.16 -18.85 -16.66
CA SER A 144 -0.44 -20.00 -16.10
C SER A 144 -0.51 -20.09 -14.56
N ASP A 145 -0.92 -19.02 -13.88
CA ASP A 145 -1.10 -18.99 -12.42
C ASP A 145 -2.41 -19.66 -11.99
N LEU A 146 -3.33 -19.90 -12.92
CA LEU A 146 -4.57 -20.63 -12.70
C LEU A 146 -4.46 -22.08 -13.20
N THR A 147 -5.24 -22.99 -12.62
CA THR A 147 -5.42 -24.32 -13.24
C THR A 147 -6.15 -24.19 -14.58
N PRO A 148 -5.90 -25.08 -15.58
CA PRO A 148 -6.50 -24.93 -16.92
C PRO A 148 -8.03 -24.87 -16.93
N ASN A 149 -8.68 -25.57 -15.99
CA ASN A 149 -10.15 -25.63 -15.89
C ASN A 149 -10.76 -24.52 -15.01
N PHE A 150 -9.95 -23.65 -14.38
CA PHE A 150 -10.39 -22.67 -13.38
C PHE A 150 -11.54 -21.77 -13.88
N ARG A 151 -11.47 -21.30 -15.13
CA ARG A 151 -12.54 -20.47 -15.70
C ARG A 151 -13.84 -21.27 -15.90
N LYS A 152 -13.72 -22.52 -16.36
CA LYS A 152 -14.87 -23.38 -16.66
C LYS A 152 -15.63 -23.78 -15.39
N SER A 153 -14.93 -24.01 -14.28
CA SER A 153 -15.55 -24.40 -13.00
C SER A 153 -16.31 -23.27 -12.29
N HIS A 154 -16.02 -21.99 -12.58
CA HIS A 154 -16.62 -20.86 -11.88
C HIS A 154 -17.57 -20.00 -12.73
N GLY A 155 -17.56 -20.11 -14.07
CA GLY A 155 -18.43 -19.31 -14.95
C GLY A 155 -18.12 -17.80 -15.01
N LEU A 156 -17.05 -17.35 -14.35
CA LEU A 156 -16.66 -15.95 -14.25
C LEU A 156 -15.94 -15.44 -15.50
N LYS A 157 -16.04 -14.12 -15.74
CA LYS A 157 -15.23 -13.42 -16.75
C LYS A 157 -13.78 -13.38 -16.28
N LEU A 158 -12.82 -13.40 -17.21
CA LEU A 158 -11.39 -13.32 -16.89
C LEU A 158 -10.82 -12.04 -17.48
N LYS A 159 -10.13 -11.25 -16.67
CA LYS A 159 -9.58 -9.94 -17.04
C LYS A 159 -8.12 -9.84 -16.64
N THR A 160 -7.23 -9.62 -17.60
CA THR A 160 -5.82 -9.29 -17.32
C THR A 160 -5.66 -7.78 -17.25
N VAL A 161 -4.97 -7.27 -16.24
CA VAL A 161 -4.80 -5.83 -16.00
C VAL A 161 -3.35 -5.50 -15.65
N SER A 162 -2.81 -4.50 -16.35
CA SER A 162 -1.54 -3.85 -15.99
C SER A 162 -1.77 -2.83 -14.88
N HIS A 163 -0.87 -2.78 -13.90
CA HIS A 163 -0.76 -1.67 -12.95
C HIS A 163 0.36 -0.70 -13.34
N ARG A 164 0.98 -0.92 -14.51
CA ARG A 164 1.86 0.04 -15.17
C ARG A 164 1.07 0.97 -16.07
N VAL A 165 1.29 2.27 -15.90
CA VAL A 165 0.71 3.36 -16.69
C VAL A 165 1.81 4.12 -17.44
N ALA A 166 1.45 4.79 -18.53
CA ALA A 166 2.34 5.74 -19.20
C ALA A 166 2.58 6.98 -18.33
N GLU A 167 3.56 7.79 -18.70
CA GLU A 167 3.73 9.12 -18.12
C GLU A 167 2.47 9.97 -18.40
N THR A 168 1.88 10.53 -17.35
CA THR A 168 0.54 11.14 -17.36
C THR A 168 0.39 12.01 -16.10
N PRO A 169 -0.30 13.17 -16.14
CA PRO A 169 -0.46 14.05 -14.98
C PRO A 169 -1.06 13.36 -13.74
N THR A 170 -0.59 13.77 -12.55
CA THR A 170 -0.97 13.22 -11.24
C THR A 170 -2.48 13.12 -11.03
N GLU A 171 -3.26 14.15 -11.41
CA GLU A 171 -4.71 14.14 -11.24
C GLU A 171 -5.39 12.99 -12.01
N VAL A 172 -4.98 12.77 -13.27
CA VAL A 172 -5.52 11.71 -14.12
C VAL A 172 -5.18 10.33 -13.55
N ARG A 173 -3.97 10.18 -12.99
CA ARG A 173 -3.54 8.95 -12.32
C ARG A 173 -4.31 8.69 -11.02
N LEU A 174 -4.50 9.71 -10.18
CA LEU A 174 -5.29 9.57 -8.95
C LEU A 174 -6.75 9.24 -9.26
N ARG A 175 -7.32 9.80 -10.33
CA ARG A 175 -8.65 9.42 -10.85
C ARG A 175 -8.67 7.95 -11.27
N PHE A 176 -7.72 7.51 -12.10
CA PHE A 176 -7.62 6.10 -12.52
C PHE A 176 -7.38 5.14 -11.34
N ALA A 177 -6.56 5.53 -10.35
CA ALA A 177 -6.31 4.78 -9.12
C ALA A 177 -7.58 4.63 -8.26
N ARG A 178 -8.48 5.61 -8.25
CA ARG A 178 -9.80 5.49 -7.61
C ARG A 178 -10.71 4.57 -8.41
N GLU A 179 -10.87 4.82 -9.71
CA GLU A 179 -11.74 4.06 -10.61
C GLU A 179 -11.40 2.57 -10.68
N ILE A 180 -10.10 2.21 -10.66
CA ILE A 180 -9.64 0.82 -10.71
C ILE A 180 -9.92 0.07 -9.40
N ILE A 181 -9.75 0.73 -8.25
CA ILE A 181 -10.09 0.16 -6.92
C ILE A 181 -11.61 0.02 -6.77
N GLU A 182 -12.39 1.03 -7.16
CA GLU A 182 -13.86 0.90 -7.22
C GLU A 182 -14.31 -0.22 -8.16
N THR A 183 -13.65 -0.37 -9.31
CA THR A 183 -13.94 -1.46 -10.27
C THR A 183 -13.69 -2.82 -9.63
N TYR A 184 -12.60 -3.00 -8.89
CA TYR A 184 -12.34 -4.24 -8.14
C TYR A 184 -13.41 -4.45 -7.06
N GLY A 185 -13.68 -3.42 -6.24
CA GLY A 185 -14.75 -3.42 -5.23
C GLY A 185 -16.10 -3.87 -5.78
N ARG A 186 -16.53 -3.35 -6.93
CA ARG A 186 -17.84 -3.67 -7.53
C ARG A 186 -17.87 -5.03 -8.24
N LYS A 187 -16.77 -5.47 -8.89
CA LYS A 187 -16.79 -6.55 -9.92
C LYS A 187 -15.89 -7.75 -9.65
N ALA A 188 -14.86 -7.63 -8.81
CA ALA A 188 -13.95 -8.73 -8.56
C ALA A 188 -14.59 -9.79 -7.66
N ALA A 189 -14.73 -11.00 -8.18
CA ALA A 189 -14.99 -12.22 -7.40
C ALA A 189 -13.67 -12.81 -6.86
N LEU A 190 -12.56 -12.60 -7.57
CA LEU A 190 -11.20 -12.96 -7.19
C LEU A 190 -10.19 -11.96 -7.76
N ILE A 191 -9.19 -11.59 -6.95
CA ILE A 191 -7.96 -10.93 -7.39
C ILE A 191 -6.79 -11.92 -7.31
N VAL A 192 -6.00 -12.04 -8.37
CA VAL A 192 -4.68 -12.70 -8.32
C VAL A 192 -3.63 -11.67 -8.72
N THR A 193 -2.64 -11.42 -7.86
CA THR A 193 -1.69 -10.33 -8.11
C THR A 193 -0.30 -10.51 -7.50
N LYS A 194 0.70 -9.90 -8.15
CA LYS A 194 2.07 -9.71 -7.64
C LYS A 194 2.25 -8.36 -6.90
N ARG A 195 1.23 -7.48 -6.89
CA ARG A 195 1.31 -6.08 -6.39
C ARG A 195 0.63 -5.92 -5.04
N ILE A 196 1.37 -5.49 -4.00
CA ILE A 196 0.80 -5.30 -2.66
C ILE A 196 -0.31 -4.25 -2.63
N HIS A 197 -0.16 -3.12 -3.31
CA HIS A 197 -1.19 -2.07 -3.37
C HIS A 197 -2.32 -2.37 -4.38
N CYS A 198 -2.34 -3.58 -4.97
CA CYS A 198 -3.55 -4.19 -5.50
C CYS A 198 -4.17 -5.13 -4.47
N ALA A 199 -3.37 -5.98 -3.82
CA ALA A 199 -3.85 -6.96 -2.85
C ALA A 199 -4.47 -6.34 -1.58
N MET A 200 -3.76 -5.46 -0.89
CA MET A 200 -4.19 -4.85 0.38
C MET A 200 -5.56 -4.15 0.30
N PRO A 201 -5.85 -3.27 -0.69
CA PRO A 201 -7.18 -2.66 -0.80
C PRO A 201 -8.27 -3.67 -1.13
N CYS A 202 -7.96 -4.72 -1.90
CA CYS A 202 -8.94 -5.76 -2.22
C CYS A 202 -9.27 -6.64 -1.02
N VAL A 203 -8.28 -6.95 -0.17
CA VAL A 203 -8.51 -7.62 1.13
C VAL A 203 -9.38 -6.75 2.04
N ALA A 204 -9.11 -5.44 2.14
CA ALA A 204 -9.92 -4.50 2.93
C ALA A 204 -11.37 -4.34 2.46
N MET A 205 -11.64 -4.65 1.19
CA MET A 205 -12.98 -4.72 0.60
C MET A 205 -13.61 -6.13 0.70
N GLY A 206 -13.03 -7.06 1.47
CA GLY A 206 -13.56 -8.42 1.63
C GLY A 206 -13.54 -9.24 0.33
N ILE A 207 -12.62 -8.93 -0.59
CA ILE A 207 -12.49 -9.63 -1.87
C ILE A 207 -11.51 -10.79 -1.72
N PRO A 208 -11.88 -12.04 -2.10
CA PRO A 208 -10.94 -13.13 -2.26
C PRO A 208 -9.70 -12.69 -3.05
N THR A 209 -8.53 -12.82 -2.43
CA THR A 209 -7.28 -12.26 -2.97
C THR A 209 -6.17 -13.28 -2.82
N VAL A 210 -5.44 -13.56 -3.91
CA VAL A 210 -4.27 -14.43 -3.92
C VAL A 210 -3.04 -13.61 -4.27
N PHE A 211 -2.09 -13.55 -3.34
CA PHE A 211 -0.80 -12.88 -3.55
C PHE A 211 0.26 -13.88 -4.04
N ILE A 212 0.79 -13.63 -5.23
CA ILE A 212 1.82 -14.45 -5.92
C ILE A 212 3.14 -13.68 -6.15
N GLY A 213 3.29 -12.51 -5.51
CA GLY A 213 4.56 -11.75 -5.54
C GLY A 213 5.62 -12.37 -4.63
N PRO A 214 6.91 -12.00 -4.78
CA PRO A 214 8.02 -12.60 -4.02
C PRO A 214 7.95 -12.29 -2.52
N LYS A 215 8.63 -13.11 -1.70
CA LYS A 215 8.85 -12.86 -0.27
C LYS A 215 10.02 -11.90 -0.06
N THR A 216 9.74 -10.70 0.43
CA THR A 216 10.72 -9.62 0.66
C THR A 216 10.23 -8.76 1.84
N ASN A 217 11.10 -7.93 2.43
CA ASN A 217 10.67 -6.97 3.46
C ASN A 217 9.59 -6.00 2.93
N ARG A 218 9.64 -5.61 1.64
CA ARG A 218 8.61 -4.78 1.00
C ARG A 218 7.23 -5.45 1.01
N THR A 219 7.19 -6.78 0.97
CA THR A 219 5.97 -7.59 0.85
C THR A 219 5.59 -8.30 2.14
N ALA A 220 6.28 -8.06 3.26
CA ALA A 220 6.02 -8.67 4.56
C ALA A 220 4.60 -8.42 5.09
N ILE A 221 4.03 -7.24 4.79
CA ILE A 221 2.65 -6.86 5.15
C ILE A 221 1.60 -7.90 4.72
N VAL A 222 1.86 -8.67 3.65
CA VAL A 222 1.00 -9.78 3.20
C VAL A 222 0.83 -10.81 4.31
N GLU A 223 1.93 -11.28 4.91
CA GLU A 223 1.87 -12.25 6.00
C GLU A 223 1.50 -11.61 7.34
N GLU A 224 1.81 -10.33 7.56
CA GLU A 224 1.49 -9.62 8.81
C GLU A 224 -0.02 -9.40 9.01
N ILE A 225 -0.81 -9.30 7.93
CA ILE A 225 -2.28 -9.32 8.01
C ILE A 225 -2.88 -10.74 7.99
N GLY A 226 -2.05 -11.80 7.89
CA GLY A 226 -2.50 -13.19 7.79
C GLY A 226 -2.79 -13.70 6.37
N LEU A 227 -2.53 -12.92 5.32
CA LEU A 227 -2.75 -13.37 3.95
C LEU A 227 -1.69 -14.39 3.52
N LYS A 228 -2.13 -15.60 3.14
CA LYS A 228 -1.22 -16.65 2.66
C LYS A 228 -0.68 -16.28 1.28
N ARG A 229 0.65 -16.13 1.17
CA ARG A 229 1.33 -16.06 -0.14
C ARG A 229 1.24 -17.42 -0.84
N HIS A 230 0.80 -17.39 -2.09
CA HIS A 230 0.76 -18.54 -2.97
C HIS A 230 2.13 -18.67 -3.67
N SER A 231 2.82 -19.79 -3.46
CA SER A 231 4.22 -19.97 -3.87
C SER A 231 4.31 -20.60 -5.25
N LYS A 232 4.83 -19.85 -6.22
CA LYS A 232 4.92 -20.32 -7.61
C LYS A 232 5.93 -21.44 -7.86
N TRP A 233 6.98 -21.61 -7.04
CA TRP A 233 7.98 -22.69 -7.18
C TRP A 233 8.98 -22.67 -6.02
N HIS A 234 9.49 -23.84 -5.60
CA HIS A 234 10.69 -23.95 -4.75
C HIS A 234 11.39 -25.29 -5.03
N PRO A 235 12.72 -25.33 -5.31
CA PRO A 235 13.42 -26.53 -5.80
C PRO A 235 13.51 -27.73 -4.83
N ILE A 236 12.85 -27.66 -3.67
CA ILE A 236 12.92 -28.67 -2.60
C ILE A 236 11.52 -28.95 -2.05
N SER A 237 10.79 -27.91 -1.61
CA SER A 237 9.44 -28.07 -1.04
C SER A 237 8.30 -28.07 -2.08
N HIS A 238 8.47 -27.40 -3.23
CA HIS A 238 7.46 -27.30 -4.29
C HIS A 238 8.14 -27.40 -5.68
N PRO A 239 8.60 -28.59 -6.09
CA PRO A 239 9.36 -28.78 -7.33
C PRO A 239 8.54 -28.47 -8.60
N PHE A 240 7.21 -28.51 -8.49
CA PHE A 240 6.27 -28.07 -9.54
C PHE A 240 5.64 -26.74 -9.17
N ALA A 241 5.28 -25.96 -10.19
CA ALA A 241 4.62 -24.69 -9.96
C ALA A 241 3.19 -24.89 -9.44
N SER A 242 2.93 -24.48 -8.20
CA SER A 242 1.58 -24.48 -7.66
C SER A 242 0.73 -23.48 -8.44
N ARG A 243 -0.53 -23.82 -8.68
CA ARG A 243 -1.51 -22.98 -9.39
C ARG A 243 -2.73 -22.75 -8.51
N VAL A 244 -3.45 -21.67 -8.74
CA VAL A 244 -4.72 -21.40 -8.07
C VAL A 244 -5.78 -22.32 -8.66
N ALA A 245 -6.32 -23.23 -7.84
CA ALA A 245 -7.28 -24.25 -8.25
C ALA A 245 -8.74 -23.87 -7.94
N GLU A 246 -8.95 -23.12 -6.87
CA GLU A 246 -10.25 -22.67 -6.34
C GLU A 246 -10.18 -21.19 -5.92
N ILE A 247 -11.33 -20.55 -5.74
CA ILE A 247 -11.41 -19.21 -5.14
C ILE A 247 -11.29 -19.40 -3.61
N PRO A 248 -10.27 -18.83 -2.94
CA PRO A 248 -10.16 -18.93 -1.48
C PRO A 248 -11.28 -18.12 -0.79
N PRO A 249 -11.58 -18.39 0.49
CA PRO A 249 -12.39 -17.46 1.28
C PRO A 249 -11.74 -16.07 1.33
N ALA A 250 -12.57 -15.03 1.47
CA ALA A 250 -12.06 -13.71 1.80
C ALA A 250 -11.38 -13.74 3.18
N LEU A 251 -10.27 -13.00 3.31
CA LEU A 251 -9.59 -12.85 4.59
C LEU A 251 -10.32 -11.76 5.38
N ASP A 252 -10.87 -12.12 6.55
CA ASP A 252 -11.40 -11.16 7.50
C ASP A 252 -10.25 -10.35 8.11
N ILE A 253 -10.32 -9.03 7.97
CA ILE A 253 -9.41 -8.07 8.59
C ILE A 253 -10.16 -6.91 9.26
N ASP A 254 -11.46 -7.05 9.58
CA ASP A 254 -12.28 -5.90 10.01
C ASP A 254 -11.78 -5.26 11.32
N GLY A 255 -11.23 -6.06 12.24
CA GLY A 255 -10.54 -5.55 13.43
C GLY A 255 -9.29 -4.74 13.10
N ILE A 256 -8.43 -5.25 12.21
CA ILE A 256 -7.21 -4.57 11.73
C ILE A 256 -7.60 -3.26 11.02
N LYS A 257 -8.55 -3.31 10.09
CA LYS A 257 -9.07 -2.17 9.33
C LYS A 257 -9.64 -1.09 10.25
N THR A 258 -10.37 -1.49 11.29
CA THR A 258 -10.91 -0.56 12.31
C THR A 258 -9.79 0.10 13.11
N GLN A 259 -8.78 -0.66 13.55
CA GLN A 259 -7.62 -0.14 14.26
C GLN A 259 -6.83 0.88 13.41
N ILE A 260 -6.52 0.53 12.15
CA ILE A 260 -5.80 1.41 11.21
C ILE A 260 -6.58 2.71 10.98
N ARG A 261 -7.90 2.62 10.79
CA ARG A 261 -8.79 3.80 10.64
C ARG A 261 -8.77 4.70 11.87
N GLN A 262 -8.87 4.14 13.06
CA GLN A 262 -8.94 4.90 14.31
C GLN A 262 -7.61 5.60 14.60
N ASP A 263 -6.48 4.89 14.50
CA ASP A 263 -5.15 5.44 14.76
C ASP A 263 -4.80 6.56 13.76
N LEU A 264 -5.01 6.32 12.45
CA LEU A 264 -4.75 7.33 11.42
C LEU A 264 -5.62 8.58 11.60
N ARG A 265 -6.92 8.42 11.87
CA ARG A 265 -7.83 9.57 12.12
C ARG A 265 -7.48 10.33 13.39
N ASN A 266 -7.13 9.63 14.48
CA ASN A 266 -6.69 10.27 15.72
C ASN A 266 -5.42 11.10 15.50
N ARG A 267 -4.45 10.59 14.74
CA ARG A 267 -3.22 11.33 14.40
C ARG A 267 -3.47 12.53 13.52
N ILE A 268 -4.35 12.41 12.52
CA ILE A 268 -4.74 13.55 11.66
C ILE A 268 -5.44 14.63 12.51
N ALA A 269 -6.39 14.24 13.37
CA ALA A 269 -7.09 15.17 14.25
C ALA A 269 -6.14 15.87 15.24
N ALA A 270 -5.28 15.11 15.93
CA ALA A 270 -4.29 15.65 16.86
C ALA A 270 -3.19 16.49 16.18
N ALA A 271 -2.95 16.29 14.88
CA ALA A 271 -2.03 17.12 14.13
C ALA A 271 -2.66 18.45 13.70
N LEU A 272 -3.97 18.46 13.39
CA LEU A 272 -4.76 19.62 12.92
C LEU A 272 -5.29 20.53 14.04
N ALA A 273 -5.33 20.04 15.29
CA ALA A 273 -5.56 20.85 16.49
C ALA A 273 -4.37 21.77 16.80
#